data_AF-A0A2V5J1R2-F1
#
_entry.id   AF-A0A2V5J1R2-F1
#
_cell.length_a   1.000
_cell.length_b   1.000
_cell.length_c   1.000
_cell.angle_alpha   90.00
_cell.angle_beta   90.00
_cell.angle_gamma   90.00
#
_symmetry.space_group_name_H-M   'P 1'
#
loop_
_entity.id
_entity.type
_entity.pdbx_description
1 polymer ?
#
loop_
_entity_poly.entity_id
_entity_poly.type
_entity_poly.pdbx_seq_one_letter_code
_entity_poly.pdbx_strand_id
1 'polypeptide(L)'
;MRKFFLVPGIFAVFSILGQLAFGGSDTRSASETRSVGKVPTFTLNQAILTALQRNPALLNAEQEIKRTRGVIIQVRAQVLPQVTARGNFEWIDPHLQGARIFGPSTTGTTTTPGTTTGGAASLIEALPSQVREVQTPLAAPSPTPAIISTAEQSDVSYTISVLGTQLIFNGTSWPQIRGTFFQRDSAYFAFRNILDQLIAIVKTQFYQIVVNRELVSVNEQSVHLLEAQLKDQQNRFEAGTVPRFNVLQAEVALYNQLPLLITAQNNLRIAKIVLAKTLGLDFQPRRGESPPLEVVGEMPYIPRTISLANAIELGKERRPFLKQARANVLNQKEQVRAAAGQWLPTITTTGGGEWISSPTNSSWHDISKGWIAQVQGSLPIWDSGAIAGQVIQQRALLFEAKNTYDDDVRQVELEVQTAYSNLQQNQELIKSQEKNVEQAEEALRLAKARLDAGAGTQLDVLNAQVQLLTAQSTRLQALFGYNSSLAEFDRVTGAQSTYTEMFADVAPRATRTKTYYTGSGVDAEGKPKETDDSALRIPAGRSRASYAK
;
A
#
# COMPACT_ATOMS: atom_id res chain seq x y z
N MET A 1 53.25 -12.31 4.10
CA MET A 1 54.33 -11.31 3.93
C MET A 1 53.71 -9.95 3.63
N ARG A 2 54.24 -8.90 4.26
CA ARG A 2 54.08 -7.44 3.98
C ARG A 2 52.69 -6.84 4.27
N LYS A 3 52.52 -6.15 5.41
CA LYS A 3 52.88 -4.74 5.72
C LYS A 3 51.95 -3.73 5.01
N PHE A 4 51.02 -3.14 5.76
CA PHE A 4 50.52 -1.80 5.48
C PHE A 4 50.75 -0.92 6.71
N PHE A 5 51.51 0.14 6.49
CA PHE A 5 51.90 1.16 7.44
C PHE A 5 51.03 2.40 7.18
N LEU A 6 50.70 3.09 8.27
CA LEU A 6 50.14 4.44 8.35
C LEU A 6 50.92 5.47 7.52
N VAL A 7 50.29 6.59 7.13
CA VAL A 7 50.39 7.93 7.79
C VAL A 7 49.54 8.96 7.00
N PRO A 8 48.92 9.96 7.67
CA PRO A 8 48.07 11.00 7.08
C PRO A 8 48.77 12.37 6.90
N GLY A 9 48.16 13.30 6.13
CA GLY A 9 48.28 14.76 6.36
C GLY A 9 48.73 15.68 5.19
N ILE A 10 47.78 16.52 4.72
CA ILE A 10 47.83 17.98 4.42
C ILE A 10 49.00 18.58 3.57
N PHE A 11 48.69 19.23 2.42
CA PHE A 11 48.90 20.69 2.13
C PHE A 11 48.52 21.12 0.69
N ALA A 12 48.08 22.39 0.63
CA ALA A 12 47.73 23.39 -0.38
C ALA A 12 48.25 23.38 -1.86
N VAL A 13 47.36 23.90 -2.74
CA VAL A 13 47.52 24.97 -3.79
C VAL A 13 48.67 24.90 -4.80
N PHE A 14 48.36 24.79 -6.10
CA PHE A 14 48.67 25.80 -7.16
C PHE A 14 48.08 25.43 -8.53
N SER A 15 47.63 26.45 -9.24
CA SER A 15 47.08 26.47 -10.60
C SER A 15 48.18 26.47 -11.69
N ILE A 16 47.78 26.23 -12.96
CA ILE A 16 48.22 26.89 -14.23
C ILE A 16 48.69 25.96 -15.39
N LEU A 17 48.09 26.22 -16.57
CA LEU A 17 48.44 25.89 -17.98
C LEU A 17 48.46 24.41 -18.43
N GLY A 18 47.97 24.02 -19.62
CA GLY A 18 47.56 24.82 -20.77
C GLY A 18 46.84 24.00 -21.85
N GLN A 19 46.22 24.76 -22.75
CA GLN A 19 45.43 24.39 -23.92
C GLN A 19 46.20 23.53 -24.95
N LEU A 20 45.44 22.81 -25.79
CA LEU A 20 45.52 23.02 -27.25
C LEU A 20 44.17 22.70 -27.90
N ALA A 21 43.75 23.64 -28.74
CA ALA A 21 42.46 23.77 -29.39
C ALA A 21 42.56 23.52 -30.90
N PHE A 22 41.44 23.82 -31.58
CA PHE A 22 41.10 23.83 -33.01
C PHE A 22 40.34 22.59 -33.48
N GLY A 23 39.15 22.70 -34.06
CA GLY A 23 38.43 23.86 -34.60
C GLY A 23 37.64 23.36 -35.81
N GLY A 24 36.34 23.63 -35.86
CA GLY A 24 35.49 23.17 -36.96
C GLY A 24 34.04 23.55 -36.72
N SER A 25 33.70 24.78 -37.08
CA SER A 25 32.34 25.31 -37.17
C SER A 25 31.57 24.58 -38.27
N ASP A 26 30.54 23.83 -37.90
CA ASP A 26 29.43 23.52 -38.79
C ASP A 26 28.13 23.97 -38.11
N THR A 27 27.70 25.17 -38.49
CA THR A 27 26.30 25.59 -38.38
C THR A 27 25.46 24.71 -39.30
N ARG A 28 25.14 23.49 -38.84
CA ARG A 28 23.96 22.79 -39.34
C ARG A 28 22.76 23.32 -38.57
N SER A 29 22.10 24.28 -39.20
CA SER A 29 20.67 24.49 -39.11
C SER A 29 19.94 23.16 -39.34
N ALA A 30 19.86 22.34 -38.30
CA ALA A 30 18.86 21.30 -38.21
C ALA A 30 17.54 22.02 -37.95
N SER A 31 16.84 22.34 -39.04
CA SER A 31 15.40 22.42 -39.00
C SER A 31 14.89 21.04 -38.54
N GLU A 32 14.90 20.80 -37.23
CA GLU A 32 14.00 19.84 -36.64
C GLU A 32 12.60 20.41 -36.85
N THR A 33 12.03 20.09 -38.00
CA THR A 33 10.60 19.86 -38.10
C THR A 33 10.29 18.78 -37.08
N ARG A 34 10.13 19.17 -35.81
CA ARG A 34 9.58 18.32 -34.77
C ARG A 34 8.21 17.95 -35.28
N SER A 35 8.13 16.76 -35.87
CA SER A 35 6.86 16.12 -36.16
C SER A 35 6.03 16.28 -34.91
N VAL A 36 4.92 17.02 -35.01
CA VAL A 36 3.86 17.00 -34.00
C VAL A 36 3.59 15.52 -33.76
N GLY A 37 4.13 15.00 -32.66
CA GLY A 37 4.25 13.56 -32.46
C GLY A 37 2.86 12.96 -32.53
N LYS A 38 2.65 12.05 -33.49
CA LYS A 38 1.39 11.34 -33.68
C LYS A 38 0.93 10.81 -32.31
N VAL A 39 -0.27 11.20 -31.90
CA VAL A 39 -0.80 10.80 -30.59
C VAL A 39 -0.79 9.25 -30.53
N PRO A 40 -0.17 8.63 -29.51
CA PRO A 40 -0.09 7.19 -29.43
C PRO A 40 -1.48 6.57 -29.33
N THR A 41 -1.78 5.62 -30.23
CA THR A 41 -3.01 4.83 -30.22
C THR A 41 -2.83 3.61 -29.34
N PHE A 42 -3.69 3.43 -28.34
CA PHE A 42 -3.65 2.28 -27.44
C PHE A 42 -4.84 1.35 -27.69
N THR A 43 -4.54 0.05 -27.81
CA THR A 43 -5.52 -1.03 -27.67
C THR A 43 -5.68 -1.40 -26.19
N LEU A 44 -6.76 -2.10 -25.81
CA LEU A 44 -7.01 -2.48 -24.42
C LEU A 44 -5.82 -3.25 -23.79
N ASN A 45 -5.26 -4.22 -24.53
CA ASN A 45 -4.11 -5.01 -24.05
C ASN A 45 -2.86 -4.15 -23.86
N GLN A 46 -2.58 -3.23 -24.78
CA GLN A 46 -1.44 -2.31 -24.66
C GLN A 46 -1.63 -1.32 -23.50
N ALA A 47 -2.85 -0.84 -23.27
CA ALA A 47 -3.18 0.01 -22.13
C ALA A 47 -2.94 -0.72 -20.81
N ILE A 48 -3.40 -1.97 -20.69
CA ILE A 48 -3.15 -2.81 -19.52
C ILE A 48 -1.64 -3.02 -19.32
N LEU A 49 -0.90 -3.45 -20.35
CA LEU A 49 0.55 -3.67 -20.24
C LEU A 49 1.31 -2.39 -19.86
N THR A 50 0.93 -1.25 -20.42
CA THR A 50 1.55 0.05 -20.08
C THR A 50 1.27 0.44 -18.63
N ALA A 51 0.02 0.25 -18.17
CA ALA A 51 -0.35 0.49 -16.78
C ALA A 51 0.44 -0.40 -15.82
N LEU A 52 0.60 -1.69 -16.16
CA LEU A 52 1.36 -2.64 -15.35
C LEU A 52 2.84 -2.28 -15.24
N GLN A 53 3.41 -1.56 -16.21
CA GLN A 53 4.81 -1.14 -16.18
C GLN A 53 5.06 0.20 -15.47
N ARG A 54 4.10 1.13 -15.56
CA ARG A 54 4.34 2.54 -15.18
C ARG A 54 3.46 3.05 -14.04
N ASN A 55 2.40 2.34 -13.67
CA ASN A 55 1.49 2.85 -12.66
C ASN A 55 2.19 2.97 -11.29
N PRO A 56 2.15 4.16 -10.65
CA PRO A 56 2.89 4.39 -9.39
C PRO A 56 2.34 3.58 -8.21
N ALA A 57 1.04 3.25 -8.17
CA ALA A 57 0.48 2.44 -7.09
C ALA A 57 1.03 1.01 -7.14
N LEU A 58 1.17 0.44 -8.34
CA LEU A 58 1.74 -0.89 -8.51
C LEU A 58 3.26 -0.89 -8.23
N LEU A 59 3.99 0.13 -8.69
CA LEU A 59 5.43 0.29 -8.39
C LEU A 59 5.67 0.46 -6.87
N ASN A 60 4.85 1.24 -6.18
CA ASN A 60 4.94 1.38 -4.72
C ASN A 60 4.65 0.05 -4.01
N ALA A 61 3.66 -0.72 -4.49
CA ALA A 61 3.37 -2.05 -3.95
C ALA A 61 4.54 -3.04 -4.18
N GLU A 62 5.24 -2.94 -5.31
CA GLU A 62 6.48 -3.71 -5.54
C GLU A 62 7.59 -3.31 -4.57
N GLN A 63 7.76 -2.01 -4.31
CA GLN A 63 8.74 -1.52 -3.31
C GLN A 63 8.39 -1.97 -1.89
N GLU A 64 7.11 -2.10 -1.55
CA GLU A 64 6.67 -2.62 -0.26
C GLU A 64 7.06 -4.09 -0.06
N ILE A 65 7.05 -4.90 -1.13
CA ILE A 65 7.58 -6.28 -1.09
C ILE A 65 9.09 -6.26 -0.86
N LYS A 66 9.84 -5.37 -1.53
CA LYS A 66 11.28 -5.17 -1.30
C LYS A 66 11.58 -4.70 0.13
N ARG A 67 10.77 -3.79 0.67
CA ARG A 67 10.86 -3.33 2.06
C ARG A 67 10.69 -4.49 3.03
N THR A 68 9.67 -5.33 2.82
CA THR A 68 9.42 -6.49 3.68
C THR A 68 10.54 -7.53 3.59
N ARG A 69 11.19 -7.67 2.42
CA ARG A 69 12.42 -8.46 2.29
C ARG A 69 13.57 -7.89 3.12
N GLY A 70 13.70 -6.56 3.20
CA GLY A 70 14.62 -5.88 4.10
C GLY A 70 14.34 -6.18 5.57
N VAL A 71 13.07 -6.19 5.98
CA VAL A 71 12.65 -6.57 7.35
C VAL A 71 13.04 -8.01 7.67
N ILE A 72 12.87 -8.96 6.73
CA ILE A 72 13.32 -10.35 6.93
C ILE A 72 14.84 -10.41 7.19
N ILE A 73 15.63 -9.64 6.42
CA ILE A 73 17.08 -9.59 6.60
C ILE A 73 17.43 -8.98 7.96
N GLN A 74 16.76 -7.90 8.36
CA GLN A 74 16.97 -7.22 9.64
C GLN A 74 16.66 -8.14 10.82
N VAL A 75 15.50 -8.82 10.81
CA VAL A 75 15.11 -9.74 11.89
C VAL A 75 16.02 -10.97 11.93
N ARG A 76 16.45 -11.50 10.79
CA ARG A 76 17.45 -12.58 10.75
C ARG A 76 18.81 -12.13 11.27
N ALA A 77 19.23 -10.89 10.98
CA ALA A 77 20.51 -10.36 11.43
C ALA A 77 20.60 -10.31 12.97
N GLN A 78 19.49 -10.13 13.69
CA GLN A 78 19.47 -10.15 15.16
C GLN A 78 19.91 -11.50 15.76
N VAL A 79 19.81 -12.59 14.99
CA VAL A 79 20.24 -13.94 15.40
C VAL A 79 21.61 -14.29 14.82
N LEU A 80 22.17 -13.45 13.95
CA LEU A 80 23.52 -13.61 13.41
C LEU A 80 24.54 -12.86 14.30
N PRO A 81 25.84 -13.19 14.20
CA PRO A 81 26.84 -12.53 15.02
C PRO A 81 26.98 -11.08 14.57
N GLN A 82 26.84 -10.17 15.53
CA GLN A 82 27.02 -8.73 15.34
C GLN A 82 28.42 -8.35 15.81
N VAL A 83 29.21 -7.70 14.96
CA VAL A 83 30.52 -7.19 15.35
C VAL A 83 30.45 -5.68 15.41
N THR A 84 30.76 -5.12 16.57
CA THR A 84 30.76 -3.68 16.79
C THR A 84 32.14 -3.22 17.25
N ALA A 85 32.64 -2.18 16.61
CA ALA A 85 33.83 -1.47 17.06
C ALA A 85 33.38 -0.17 17.73
N ARG A 86 33.84 0.08 18.96
CA ARG A 86 33.58 1.31 19.71
C ARG A 86 34.91 1.94 20.07
N GLY A 87 35.02 3.24 19.88
CA GLY A 87 36.13 4.06 20.40
C GLY A 87 35.52 5.14 21.27
N ASN A 88 35.85 5.14 22.55
CA ASN A 88 35.56 6.23 23.45
C ASN A 88 36.85 7.00 23.74
N PHE A 89 36.79 8.31 23.67
CA PHE A 89 37.90 9.20 24.03
C PHE A 89 37.32 10.25 24.97
N GLU A 90 37.83 10.28 26.18
CA GLU A 90 37.41 11.21 27.21
C GLU A 90 38.63 12.00 27.68
N TRP A 91 38.51 13.33 27.61
CA TRP A 91 39.50 14.26 28.12
C TRP A 91 38.85 15.12 29.18
N ILE A 92 39.35 15.02 30.41
CA ILE A 92 38.82 15.73 31.57
C ILE A 92 39.79 16.86 31.90
N ASP A 93 39.25 18.06 32.16
CA ASP A 93 40.05 19.17 32.65
C ASP A 93 40.70 18.78 34.00
N PRO A 94 42.04 18.86 34.12
CA PRO A 94 42.75 18.55 35.35
C PRO A 94 42.22 19.28 36.59
N HIS A 95 41.67 20.50 36.41
CA HIS A 95 41.14 21.33 37.50
C HIS A 95 39.79 20.86 38.05
N LEU A 96 39.10 19.94 37.38
CA LEU A 96 37.79 19.42 37.77
C LEU A 96 37.85 18.04 38.45
N GLN A 97 39.04 17.43 38.56
CA GLN A 97 39.20 16.09 39.14
C GLN A 97 39.03 16.06 40.67
N GLY A 98 39.53 17.08 41.38
CA GLY A 98 39.37 17.22 42.84
C GLY A 98 38.01 17.77 43.29
N ALA A 99 37.27 18.44 42.40
CA ALA A 99 35.99 19.07 42.73
C ALA A 99 34.86 18.06 43.02
N ARG A 100 35.05 16.78 42.67
CA ARG A 100 34.08 15.69 42.96
C ARG A 100 34.14 15.17 44.40
N ILE A 101 35.15 15.56 45.19
CA ILE A 101 35.29 15.13 46.60
C ILE A 101 34.45 16.00 47.56
N PHE A 102 33.91 17.13 47.11
CA PHE A 102 33.04 18.03 47.91
C PHE A 102 31.55 17.95 47.54
N GLY A 103 31.04 16.76 47.22
CA GLY A 103 29.60 16.47 47.37
C GLY A 103 29.33 16.08 48.83
N PRO A 104 28.23 16.53 49.47
CA PRO A 104 27.99 16.23 50.88
C PRO A 104 27.96 14.71 51.07
N SER A 105 28.82 14.23 51.97
CA SER A 105 28.89 12.85 52.40
C SER A 105 27.60 12.48 53.14
N THR A 106 26.60 11.98 52.42
CA THR A 106 25.54 11.18 53.01
C THR A 106 25.99 9.72 53.03
N THR A 107 26.19 9.20 54.23
CA THR A 107 26.26 7.77 54.52
C THR A 107 25.04 7.07 53.89
N GLY A 108 25.26 6.25 52.85
CA GLY A 108 24.19 5.48 52.22
C GLY A 108 24.61 4.84 50.90
N THR A 109 24.91 3.53 50.95
CA THR A 109 24.78 2.51 49.90
C THR A 109 24.97 2.91 48.42
N THR A 110 26.06 2.40 47.84
CA THR A 110 26.19 1.90 46.45
C THR A 110 25.12 2.37 45.45
N THR A 111 25.41 3.37 44.63
CA THR A 111 24.92 3.45 43.25
C THR A 111 25.87 4.27 42.36
N THR A 112 26.04 3.76 41.15
CA THR A 112 26.80 4.24 39.99
C THR A 112 26.51 5.70 39.61
N PRO A 113 27.49 6.53 39.17
CA PRO A 113 27.19 7.83 38.59
C PRO A 113 26.74 7.67 37.14
N GLY A 114 25.44 7.87 36.91
CA GLY A 114 24.86 8.20 35.62
C GLY A 114 25.03 9.68 35.30
N THR A 115 25.08 9.98 34.00
CA THR A 115 25.08 11.28 33.36
C THR A 115 23.83 12.11 33.66
N THR A 116 23.98 13.36 34.12
CA THR A 116 23.00 14.43 33.84
C THR A 116 23.68 15.79 33.65
N THR A 117 23.32 16.41 32.53
CA THR A 117 23.60 17.79 32.14
C THR A 117 22.47 18.70 32.65
N GLY A 118 22.81 19.83 33.26
CA GLY A 118 22.08 21.10 33.23
C GLY A 118 20.68 21.18 33.87
N GLY A 119 20.57 21.93 34.97
CA GLY A 119 19.28 22.42 35.49
C GLY A 119 19.48 23.34 36.68
N ALA A 120 19.14 24.61 36.52
CA ALA A 120 19.24 25.65 37.53
C ALA A 120 18.52 25.29 38.84
N ALA A 121 19.14 25.63 39.97
CA ALA A 121 18.55 25.51 41.29
C ALA A 121 17.31 26.40 41.43
N SER A 122 16.14 25.79 41.63
CA SER A 122 14.96 26.46 42.19
C SER A 122 14.97 26.29 43.71
N LEU A 123 15.07 27.43 44.41
CA LEU A 123 14.88 27.58 45.85
C LEU A 123 13.42 27.34 46.21
N ILE A 124 13.02 26.11 46.55
CA ILE A 124 11.79 25.86 47.34
C ILE A 124 12.06 24.73 48.33
N GLU A 125 12.02 25.13 49.59
CA GLU A 125 12.10 24.31 50.79
C GLU A 125 10.76 23.62 51.06
N ALA A 126 10.79 22.33 51.41
CA ALA A 126 9.64 21.60 51.93
C ALA A 126 10.04 20.82 53.20
N LEU A 127 9.23 21.02 54.24
CA LEU A 127 9.44 20.62 55.64
C LEU A 127 9.70 19.12 55.88
N PRO A 128 10.40 18.75 56.98
CA PRO A 128 10.66 17.36 57.33
C PRO A 128 9.46 16.72 58.03
N SER A 129 9.07 15.53 57.59
CA SER A 129 8.15 14.65 58.33
C SER A 129 8.96 13.63 59.13
N GLN A 130 8.82 13.72 60.45
CA GLN A 130 9.48 12.87 61.43
C GLN A 130 8.87 11.47 61.46
N VAL A 131 9.71 10.43 61.41
CA VAL A 131 9.55 9.25 62.28
C VAL A 131 10.95 8.80 62.71
N ARG A 132 11.16 8.87 64.03
CA ARG A 132 12.38 8.47 64.72
C ARG A 132 12.09 7.15 65.41
N GLU A 133 12.66 6.06 64.92
CA GLU A 133 12.78 4.82 65.70
C GLU A 133 14.22 4.61 66.14
N VAL A 134 14.31 4.14 67.38
CA VAL A 134 15.47 4.11 68.26
C VAL A 134 16.15 2.75 68.15
N GLN A 135 17.45 2.73 67.85
CA GLN A 135 18.33 1.61 68.18
C GLN A 135 19.60 2.14 68.89
N THR A 136 19.89 1.54 70.03
CA THR A 136 21.02 1.82 70.92
C THR A 136 22.37 1.37 70.32
N PRO A 137 23.48 2.04 70.66
CA PRO A 137 24.77 1.81 70.00
C PRO A 137 25.51 0.60 70.59
N LEU A 138 25.93 -0.35 69.75
CA LEU A 138 27.04 -1.25 70.07
C LEU A 138 28.36 -0.62 69.61
N ALA A 139 29.38 -0.81 70.45
CA ALA A 139 30.71 -0.21 70.42
C ALA A 139 31.34 0.05 69.04
N ALA A 140 31.91 1.25 68.90
CA ALA A 140 32.72 1.65 67.74
C ALA A 140 34.03 0.85 67.68
N PRO A 141 34.36 0.16 66.57
CA PRO A 141 35.74 -0.20 66.30
C PRO A 141 36.55 1.06 65.98
N SER A 142 37.74 1.16 66.55
CA SER A 142 38.73 2.23 66.32
C SER A 142 38.98 2.43 64.81
N PRO A 143 39.17 3.67 64.31
CA PRO A 143 39.46 3.88 62.90
C PRO A 143 40.87 3.36 62.58
N THR A 144 40.94 2.28 61.79
CA THR A 144 42.15 1.93 61.05
C THR A 144 42.46 3.11 60.12
N PRO A 145 43.71 3.62 60.06
CA PRO A 145 44.02 4.75 59.20
C PRO A 145 43.72 4.38 57.75
N ALA A 146 42.83 5.14 57.11
CA ALA A 146 42.60 5.05 55.69
C ALA A 146 43.89 5.43 54.97
N ILE A 147 44.47 4.50 54.22
CA ILE A 147 45.52 4.81 53.26
C ILE A 147 44.86 5.70 52.20
N ILE A 148 45.17 6.99 52.21
CA ILE A 148 44.86 7.88 51.10
C ILE A 148 45.83 7.51 49.99
N SER A 149 45.40 6.66 49.06
CA SER A 149 46.11 6.54 47.79
C SER A 149 45.77 7.76 46.94
N THR A 150 46.63 8.78 46.95
CA THR A 150 46.68 9.77 45.87
C THR A 150 47.28 9.08 44.64
N ALA A 151 46.48 8.26 43.96
CA ALA A 151 46.78 7.86 42.60
C ALA A 151 46.37 9.02 41.70
N GLU A 152 47.33 9.67 41.05
CA GLU A 152 47.04 10.62 39.96
C GLU A 152 46.25 9.86 38.89
N GLN A 153 44.98 10.20 38.74
CA GLN A 153 44.13 9.68 37.67
C GLN A 153 44.49 10.41 36.38
N SER A 154 44.73 9.66 35.30
CA SER A 154 45.09 10.24 34.00
C SER A 154 44.00 11.17 33.45
N ASP A 155 44.38 12.38 33.01
CA ASP A 155 43.47 13.38 32.40
C ASP A 155 42.85 12.93 31.07
N VAL A 156 43.54 12.03 30.37
CA VAL A 156 43.16 11.50 29.06
C VAL A 156 42.92 10.01 29.20
N SER A 157 41.71 9.58 28.89
CA SER A 157 41.38 8.16 28.80
C SER A 157 40.84 7.83 27.41
N TYR A 158 41.31 6.71 26.84
CA TYR A 158 40.75 6.17 25.61
C TYR A 158 40.50 4.68 25.75
N THR A 159 39.35 4.24 25.22
CA THR A 159 38.93 2.84 25.21
C THR A 159 38.50 2.50 23.80
N ILE A 160 39.23 1.60 23.14
CA ILE A 160 38.84 1.00 21.87
C ILE A 160 38.43 -0.43 22.15
N SER A 161 37.22 -0.83 21.79
CA SER A 161 36.76 -2.21 21.92
C SER A 161 36.17 -2.71 20.61
N VAL A 162 36.50 -3.94 20.24
CA VAL A 162 35.88 -4.66 19.12
C VAL A 162 35.20 -5.88 19.71
N LEU A 163 33.89 -5.80 19.86
CA LEU A 163 33.07 -6.82 20.51
C LEU A 163 32.12 -7.47 19.50
N GLY A 164 32.21 -8.79 19.41
CA GLY A 164 31.24 -9.65 18.74
C GLY A 164 30.16 -10.09 19.72
N THR A 165 28.89 -9.85 19.43
CA THR A 165 27.75 -10.36 20.20
C THR A 165 26.97 -11.36 19.35
N GLN A 166 26.68 -12.52 19.92
CA GLN A 166 25.92 -13.60 19.28
C GLN A 166 24.77 -14.00 20.20
N LEU A 167 23.56 -14.02 19.64
CA LEU A 167 22.42 -14.64 20.31
C LEU A 167 22.49 -16.15 20.14
N ILE A 168 22.70 -16.89 21.22
CA ILE A 168 22.74 -18.36 21.19
C ILE A 168 21.31 -18.90 21.22
N PHE A 169 20.48 -18.36 22.10
CA PHE A 169 19.11 -18.81 22.26
C PHE A 169 18.20 -17.69 22.74
N ASN A 170 17.02 -17.58 22.12
CA ASN A 170 15.90 -16.77 22.59
C ASN A 170 14.60 -17.37 22.05
N GLY A 171 13.60 -17.53 22.91
CA GLY A 171 12.28 -18.02 22.53
C GLY A 171 11.50 -17.12 21.57
N THR A 172 11.85 -15.84 21.43
CA THR A 172 11.13 -14.87 20.59
C THR A 172 11.58 -14.85 19.13
N SER A 173 12.88 -15.10 18.89
CA SER A 173 13.54 -14.88 17.60
C SER A 173 13.01 -15.76 16.46
N TRP A 174 12.82 -17.06 16.71
CA TRP A 174 12.31 -18.01 15.71
C TRP A 174 10.85 -17.71 15.28
N PRO A 175 9.90 -17.51 16.21
CA PRO A 175 8.56 -17.03 15.87
C PRO A 175 8.58 -15.69 15.11
N GLN A 176 9.41 -14.72 15.51
CA GLN A 176 9.52 -13.45 14.81
C GLN A 176 10.01 -13.63 13.36
N ILE A 177 11.04 -14.44 13.13
CA ILE A 177 11.51 -14.78 11.77
C ILE A 177 10.38 -15.44 10.96
N ARG A 178 9.63 -16.37 11.54
CA ARG A 178 8.48 -17.00 10.86
C ARG A 178 7.39 -15.98 10.51
N GLY A 179 7.07 -15.08 11.43
CA GLY A 179 6.13 -13.97 11.23
C GLY A 179 6.50 -13.11 10.02
N THR A 180 7.78 -12.77 9.84
CA THR A 180 8.22 -11.96 8.69
C THR A 180 7.99 -12.62 7.32
N PHE A 181 7.94 -13.97 7.23
CA PHE A 181 7.55 -14.64 5.98
C PHE A 181 6.07 -14.45 5.69
N PHE A 182 5.21 -14.59 6.70
CA PHE A 182 3.77 -14.33 6.56
C PHE A 182 3.50 -12.85 6.23
N GLN A 183 4.28 -11.94 6.80
CA GLN A 183 4.21 -10.51 6.47
C GLN A 183 4.59 -10.25 5.00
N ARG A 184 5.64 -10.88 4.48
CA ARG A 184 6.00 -10.79 3.05
C ARG A 184 4.91 -11.37 2.16
N ASP A 185 4.34 -12.52 2.55
CA ASP A 185 3.31 -13.17 1.76
C ASP A 185 2.01 -12.33 1.76
N SER A 186 1.69 -11.66 2.87
CA SER A 186 0.63 -10.64 2.94
C SER A 186 0.90 -9.47 1.97
N ALA A 187 2.10 -8.89 1.98
CA ALA A 187 2.47 -7.82 1.06
C ALA A 187 2.38 -8.26 -0.43
N TYR A 188 2.72 -9.51 -0.72
CA TYR A 188 2.58 -10.08 -2.06
C TYR A 188 1.12 -10.22 -2.50
N PHE A 189 0.25 -10.71 -1.62
CA PHE A 189 -1.18 -10.80 -1.93
C PHE A 189 -1.86 -9.42 -2.02
N ALA A 190 -1.39 -8.44 -1.24
CA ALA A 190 -1.79 -7.04 -1.36
C ALA A 190 -1.41 -6.46 -2.74
N PHE A 191 -0.18 -6.72 -3.21
CA PHE A 191 0.25 -6.37 -4.57
C PHE A 191 -0.65 -6.99 -5.63
N ARG A 192 -1.00 -8.28 -5.50
CA ARG A 192 -1.93 -8.94 -6.44
C ARG A 192 -3.33 -8.32 -6.42
N ASN A 193 -3.84 -7.94 -5.24
CA ASN A 193 -5.12 -7.25 -5.14
C ASN A 193 -5.10 -5.88 -5.85
N ILE A 194 -4.01 -5.12 -5.69
CA ILE A 194 -3.79 -3.85 -6.39
C ILE A 194 -3.70 -4.08 -7.91
N LEU A 195 -3.05 -5.15 -8.34
CA LEU A 195 -2.98 -5.54 -9.76
C LEU A 195 -4.38 -5.81 -10.34
N ASP A 196 -5.17 -6.68 -9.70
CA ASP A 196 -6.53 -7.00 -10.15
C ASP A 196 -7.43 -5.75 -10.20
N GLN A 197 -7.30 -4.87 -9.19
CA GLN A 197 -8.01 -3.60 -9.13
C GLN A 197 -7.56 -2.64 -10.25
N LEU A 198 -6.26 -2.55 -10.53
CA LEU A 198 -5.73 -1.70 -11.60
C LEU A 198 -6.22 -2.16 -12.97
N ILE A 199 -6.22 -3.47 -13.24
CA ILE A 199 -6.73 -4.01 -14.51
C ILE A 199 -8.22 -3.67 -14.68
N ALA A 200 -9.02 -3.86 -13.63
CA ALA A 200 -10.44 -3.49 -13.67
C ALA A 200 -10.63 -1.99 -13.93
N ILE A 201 -9.89 -1.11 -13.25
CA ILE A 201 -9.93 0.34 -13.46
C ILE A 201 -9.51 0.73 -14.88
N VAL A 202 -8.46 0.12 -15.42
CA VAL A 202 -8.01 0.40 -16.81
C VAL A 202 -9.06 -0.04 -17.81
N LYS A 203 -9.69 -1.22 -17.61
CA LYS A 203 -10.80 -1.69 -18.46
C LYS A 203 -11.99 -0.73 -18.43
N THR A 204 -12.44 -0.33 -17.25
CA THR A 204 -13.59 0.58 -17.12
C THR A 204 -13.30 1.96 -17.73
N GLN A 205 -12.13 2.54 -17.48
CA GLN A 205 -11.72 3.82 -18.07
C GLN A 205 -11.55 3.73 -19.59
N PHE A 206 -11.03 2.62 -20.11
CA PHE A 206 -10.91 2.38 -21.55
C PHE A 206 -12.29 2.37 -22.20
N TYR A 207 -13.24 1.59 -21.67
CA TYR A 207 -14.61 1.54 -22.17
C TYR A 207 -15.33 2.88 -22.02
N GLN A 208 -15.02 3.67 -20.98
CA GLN A 208 -15.56 5.02 -20.82
C GLN A 208 -15.11 5.97 -21.95
N ILE A 209 -13.89 5.84 -22.45
CA ILE A 209 -13.43 6.63 -23.60
C ILE A 209 -14.16 6.19 -24.86
N VAL A 210 -14.31 4.88 -25.08
CA VAL A 210 -15.02 4.37 -26.25
C VAL A 210 -16.47 4.87 -26.24
N VAL A 211 -17.20 4.79 -25.11
CA VAL A 211 -18.60 5.24 -25.05
C VAL A 211 -18.73 6.74 -25.23
N ASN A 212 -17.83 7.54 -24.61
CA ASN A 212 -17.85 8.99 -24.76
C ASN A 212 -17.53 9.42 -26.19
N ARG A 213 -16.68 8.68 -26.91
CA ARG A 213 -16.41 8.93 -28.33
C ARG A 213 -17.65 8.67 -29.19
N GLU A 214 -18.33 7.55 -28.97
CA GLU A 214 -19.57 7.25 -29.70
C GLU A 214 -20.67 8.27 -29.37
N LEU A 215 -20.79 8.71 -28.11
CA LEU A 215 -21.72 9.78 -27.72
C LEU A 215 -21.39 11.11 -28.40
N VAL A 216 -20.12 11.47 -28.54
CA VAL A 216 -19.72 12.67 -29.32
C VAL A 216 -20.15 12.51 -30.77
N SER A 217 -19.86 11.36 -31.40
CA SER A 217 -20.27 11.10 -32.79
C SER A 217 -21.79 11.20 -32.98
N VAL A 218 -22.57 10.65 -32.06
CA VAL A 218 -24.04 10.70 -32.07
C VAL A 218 -24.55 12.16 -31.92
N ASN A 219 -23.95 12.94 -31.02
CA ASN A 219 -24.33 14.35 -30.85
C ASN A 219 -23.90 15.24 -32.03
N GLU A 220 -22.74 14.97 -32.65
CA GLU A 220 -22.27 15.67 -33.86
C GLU A 220 -23.20 15.40 -35.04
N GLN A 221 -23.62 14.15 -35.24
CA GLN A 221 -24.60 13.77 -36.26
C GLN A 221 -25.96 14.47 -36.01
N SER A 222 -26.40 14.58 -34.76
CA SER A 222 -27.62 15.31 -34.38
C SER A 222 -27.52 16.81 -34.71
N VAL A 223 -26.40 17.46 -34.38
CA VAL A 223 -26.16 18.87 -34.74
C VAL A 223 -26.16 19.07 -36.25
N HIS A 224 -25.43 18.25 -37.00
CA HIS A 224 -25.39 18.35 -38.47
C HIS A 224 -26.77 18.16 -39.11
N LEU A 225 -27.60 17.26 -38.55
CA LEU A 225 -28.98 17.07 -38.98
C LEU A 225 -29.84 18.32 -38.70
N LEU A 226 -29.75 18.89 -37.50
CA LEU A 226 -30.50 20.09 -37.11
C LEU A 226 -30.06 21.33 -37.91
N GLU A 227 -28.78 21.47 -38.23
CA GLU A 227 -28.25 22.50 -39.12
C GLU A 227 -28.82 22.37 -40.54
N ALA A 228 -28.82 21.15 -41.10
CA ALA A 228 -29.41 20.88 -42.40
C ALA A 228 -30.92 21.19 -42.41
N GLN A 229 -31.62 20.88 -41.32
CA GLN A 229 -33.04 21.18 -41.17
C GLN A 229 -33.29 22.69 -41.05
N LEU A 230 -32.50 23.42 -40.25
CA LEU A 230 -32.60 24.87 -40.14
C LEU A 230 -32.41 25.53 -41.51
N LYS A 231 -31.43 25.07 -42.29
CA LYS A 231 -31.18 25.55 -43.64
C LYS A 231 -32.35 25.29 -44.58
N ASP A 232 -32.96 24.10 -44.52
CA ASP A 232 -34.16 23.79 -45.30
C ASP A 232 -35.35 24.69 -44.93
N GLN A 233 -35.58 24.92 -43.62
CA GLN A 233 -36.66 25.80 -43.16
C GLN A 233 -36.44 27.27 -43.53
N GLN A 234 -35.19 27.75 -43.52
CA GLN A 234 -34.83 29.08 -44.00
C GLN A 234 -35.15 29.23 -45.49
N ASN A 235 -34.72 28.28 -46.33
CA ASN A 235 -35.02 28.28 -47.76
C ASN A 235 -36.53 28.27 -48.03
N ARG A 236 -37.30 27.46 -47.28
CA ARG A 236 -38.76 27.39 -47.41
C ARG A 236 -39.45 28.67 -46.95
N PHE A 237 -38.92 29.35 -45.93
CA PHE A 237 -39.43 30.62 -45.44
C PHE A 237 -39.19 31.74 -46.47
N GLU A 238 -38.00 31.78 -47.06
CA GLU A 238 -37.66 32.70 -48.16
C GLU A 238 -38.54 32.46 -49.40
N ALA A 239 -38.90 31.20 -49.67
CA ALA A 239 -39.87 30.84 -50.70
C ALA A 239 -41.33 31.13 -50.32
N GLY A 240 -41.61 31.63 -49.11
CA GLY A 240 -42.96 31.93 -48.63
C GLY A 240 -43.83 30.72 -48.29
N THR A 241 -43.24 29.52 -48.19
CA THR A 241 -43.97 28.24 -48.03
C THR A 241 -44.14 27.80 -46.57
N VAL A 242 -43.34 28.34 -45.64
CA VAL A 242 -43.46 28.06 -44.19
C VAL A 242 -43.42 29.35 -43.35
N PRO A 243 -44.08 29.39 -42.18
CA PRO A 243 -44.04 30.55 -41.28
C PRO A 243 -42.67 30.73 -40.61
N ARG A 244 -42.34 31.97 -40.22
CA ARG A 244 -41.13 32.31 -39.44
C ARG A 244 -41.03 31.51 -38.12
N PHE A 245 -42.18 31.14 -37.53
CA PHE A 245 -42.24 30.32 -36.32
C PHE A 245 -41.48 28.98 -36.47
N ASN A 246 -41.57 28.33 -37.63
CA ASN A 246 -40.90 27.05 -37.88
C ASN A 246 -39.36 27.21 -37.90
N VAL A 247 -38.87 28.35 -38.42
CA VAL A 247 -37.44 28.67 -38.42
C VAL A 247 -36.94 28.87 -36.99
N LEU A 248 -37.67 29.65 -36.18
CA LEU A 248 -37.32 29.86 -34.76
C LEU A 248 -37.33 28.54 -33.98
N GLN A 249 -38.27 27.64 -34.26
CA GLN A 249 -38.33 26.34 -33.61
C GLN A 249 -37.12 25.47 -33.96
N ALA A 250 -36.71 25.44 -35.23
CA ALA A 250 -35.49 24.73 -35.66
C ALA A 250 -34.22 25.35 -35.05
N GLU A 251 -34.17 26.67 -34.96
CA GLU A 251 -33.06 27.41 -34.34
C GLU A 251 -32.94 27.09 -32.84
N VAL A 252 -34.05 27.13 -32.09
CA VAL A 252 -34.06 26.76 -30.66
C VAL A 252 -33.63 25.30 -30.47
N ALA A 253 -34.06 24.38 -31.34
CA ALA A 253 -33.64 22.98 -31.27
C ALA A 253 -32.12 22.83 -31.45
N LEU A 254 -31.52 23.53 -32.42
CA LEU A 254 -30.07 23.55 -32.62
C LEU A 254 -29.34 24.12 -31.39
N TYR A 255 -29.77 25.27 -30.87
CA TYR A 255 -29.14 25.89 -29.70
C TYR A 255 -29.31 25.08 -28.41
N ASN A 256 -30.34 24.25 -28.30
CA ASN A 256 -30.47 23.30 -27.19
C ASN A 256 -29.54 22.09 -27.34
N GLN A 257 -29.18 21.71 -28.57
CA GLN A 257 -28.31 20.57 -28.85
C GLN A 257 -26.81 20.91 -28.72
N LEU A 258 -26.40 22.15 -29.02
CA LEU A 258 -25.00 22.58 -28.93
C LEU A 258 -24.37 22.39 -27.53
N PRO A 259 -25.02 22.74 -26.40
CA PRO A 259 -24.48 22.49 -25.06
C PRO A 259 -24.24 21.01 -24.77
N LEU A 260 -25.08 20.11 -25.30
CA LEU A 260 -24.91 18.66 -25.13
C LEU A 260 -23.66 18.17 -25.85
N LEU A 261 -23.40 18.66 -27.07
CA LEU A 261 -22.17 18.36 -27.81
C LEU A 261 -20.93 18.86 -27.07
N ILE A 262 -20.93 20.12 -26.61
CA ILE A 262 -19.80 20.70 -25.86
C ILE A 262 -19.52 19.88 -24.59
N THR A 263 -20.57 19.47 -23.88
CA THR A 263 -20.44 18.64 -22.67
C THR A 263 -19.89 17.25 -23.00
N ALA A 264 -20.37 16.62 -24.07
CA ALA A 264 -19.89 15.31 -24.52
C ALA A 264 -18.40 15.36 -24.93
N GLN A 265 -17.98 16.40 -25.64
CA GLN A 265 -16.58 16.63 -26.02
C GLN A 265 -15.68 16.84 -24.78
N ASN A 266 -16.15 17.62 -23.81
CA ASN A 266 -15.43 17.80 -22.55
C ASN A 266 -15.33 16.48 -21.75
N ASN A 267 -16.40 15.69 -21.68
CA ASN A 267 -16.40 14.39 -21.02
C ASN A 267 -15.41 13.40 -21.68
N LEU A 268 -15.32 13.40 -23.01
CA LEU A 268 -14.31 12.62 -23.75
C LEU A 268 -12.89 13.09 -23.41
N ARG A 269 -12.66 14.41 -23.37
CA ARG A 269 -11.37 15.00 -23.00
C ARG A 269 -10.95 14.60 -21.59
N ILE A 270 -11.85 14.71 -20.61
CA ILE A 270 -11.59 14.33 -19.22
C ILE A 270 -11.29 12.83 -19.13
N ALA A 271 -12.08 11.97 -19.78
CA ALA A 271 -11.86 10.52 -19.76
C ALA A 271 -10.47 10.13 -20.30
N LYS A 272 -10.01 10.79 -21.37
CA LYS A 272 -8.64 10.59 -21.90
C LYS A 272 -7.55 11.00 -20.90
N ILE A 273 -7.74 12.12 -20.19
CA ILE A 273 -6.77 12.60 -19.18
C ILE A 273 -6.74 11.64 -17.97
N VAL A 274 -7.90 11.18 -17.52
CA VAL A 274 -8.01 10.21 -16.41
C VAL A 274 -7.29 8.90 -16.75
N LEU A 275 -7.51 8.36 -17.96
CA LEU A 275 -6.78 7.16 -18.39
C LEU A 275 -5.27 7.43 -18.48
N ALA A 276 -4.84 8.56 -19.04
CA ALA A 276 -3.42 8.91 -19.14
C ALA A 276 -2.72 8.90 -17.77
N LYS A 277 -3.38 9.46 -16.74
CA LYS A 277 -2.92 9.43 -15.36
C LYS A 277 -2.80 7.99 -14.85
N THR A 278 -3.81 7.16 -15.06
CA THR A 278 -3.80 5.75 -14.63
C THR A 278 -2.69 4.94 -15.32
N LEU A 279 -2.40 5.23 -16.59
CA LEU A 279 -1.31 4.62 -17.34
C LEU A 279 0.09 5.09 -16.90
N GLY A 280 0.18 6.08 -16.00
CA GLY A 280 1.46 6.67 -15.59
C GLY A 280 2.13 7.44 -16.73
N LEU A 281 1.36 8.03 -17.64
CA LEU A 281 1.89 8.89 -18.70
C LEU A 281 2.02 10.32 -18.17
N ASP A 282 3.22 10.89 -18.28
CA ASP A 282 3.47 12.27 -17.84
C ASP A 282 2.67 13.27 -18.68
N PHE A 283 1.94 14.16 -18.00
CA PHE A 283 1.28 15.27 -18.66
C PHE A 283 2.34 16.30 -19.05
N GLN A 284 2.50 16.56 -20.35
CA GLN A 284 3.35 17.63 -20.84
C GLN A 284 2.51 18.90 -21.03
N PRO A 285 2.68 19.95 -20.21
CA PRO A 285 1.90 21.19 -20.33
C PRO A 285 2.08 21.89 -21.68
N ARG A 286 3.20 21.61 -22.36
CA ARG A 286 3.54 22.15 -23.69
C ARG A 286 2.75 21.53 -24.84
N ARG A 287 2.00 20.45 -24.62
CA ARG A 287 1.17 19.78 -25.66
C ARG A 287 -0.17 20.50 -25.89
N GLY A 288 -0.46 21.54 -25.10
CA GLY A 288 -1.69 22.32 -25.20
C GLY A 288 -2.90 21.54 -24.68
N GLU A 289 -4.05 21.80 -25.28
CA GLU A 289 -5.35 21.27 -24.85
C GLU A 289 -5.65 19.84 -25.32
N SER A 290 -4.88 19.35 -26.30
CA SER A 290 -5.10 18.04 -26.92
C SER A 290 -4.67 16.90 -25.99
N PRO A 291 -5.56 15.93 -25.70
CA PRO A 291 -5.25 14.79 -24.83
C PRO A 291 -4.07 13.95 -25.37
N PRO A 292 -3.27 13.34 -24.47
CA PRO A 292 -2.04 12.67 -24.86
C PRO A 292 -2.22 11.26 -25.47
N LEU A 293 -3.45 10.79 -25.65
CA LEU A 293 -3.75 9.45 -26.13
C LEU A 293 -4.99 9.39 -27.02
N GLU A 294 -4.96 8.44 -27.96
CA GLU A 294 -6.11 7.98 -28.72
C GLU A 294 -6.36 6.51 -28.41
N VAL A 295 -7.63 6.13 -28.36
CA VAL A 295 -8.04 4.76 -28.05
C VAL A 295 -8.73 4.18 -29.27
N VAL A 296 -8.29 3.00 -29.68
CA VAL A 296 -8.89 2.22 -30.77
C VAL A 296 -9.37 0.90 -30.18
N GLY A 297 -10.68 0.70 -30.22
CA GLY A 297 -11.33 -0.50 -29.72
C GLY A 297 -12.84 -0.39 -29.82
N GLU A 298 -13.48 -1.55 -29.80
CA GLU A 298 -14.93 -1.71 -29.73
C GLU A 298 -15.34 -2.21 -28.35
N MET A 299 -16.63 -2.11 -28.04
CA MET A 299 -17.23 -2.66 -26.82
C MET A 299 -18.12 -3.85 -27.18
N PRO A 300 -17.54 -5.05 -27.39
CA PRO A 300 -18.32 -6.22 -27.76
C PRO A 300 -19.19 -6.67 -26.58
N TYR A 301 -20.43 -7.05 -26.86
CA TYR A 301 -21.28 -7.76 -25.92
C TYR A 301 -21.02 -9.26 -26.04
N ILE A 302 -20.32 -9.84 -25.07
CA ILE A 302 -20.03 -11.28 -25.01
C ILE A 302 -20.71 -11.85 -23.75
N PRO A 303 -21.88 -12.51 -23.90
CA PRO A 303 -22.61 -13.05 -22.75
C PRO A 303 -21.80 -14.13 -22.05
N ARG A 304 -21.65 -14.01 -20.74
CA ARG A 304 -20.97 -14.99 -19.89
C ARG A 304 -21.96 -15.63 -18.94
N THR A 305 -22.01 -16.96 -18.93
CA THR A 305 -22.89 -17.73 -18.04
C THR A 305 -22.04 -18.48 -17.01
N ILE A 306 -22.01 -17.98 -15.77
CA ILE A 306 -21.42 -18.68 -14.62
C ILE A 306 -22.50 -18.77 -13.55
N SER A 307 -22.66 -19.92 -12.90
CA SER A 307 -23.60 -20.04 -11.78
C SER A 307 -23.10 -19.26 -10.57
N LEU A 308 -24.01 -18.61 -9.84
CA LEU A 308 -23.67 -17.80 -8.66
C LEU A 308 -22.87 -18.60 -7.61
N ALA A 309 -23.28 -19.83 -7.33
CA ALA A 309 -22.59 -20.70 -6.37
C ALA A 309 -21.12 -20.96 -6.77
N ASN A 310 -20.88 -21.25 -8.05
CA ASN A 310 -19.52 -21.46 -8.55
C ASN A 310 -18.72 -20.14 -8.52
N ALA A 311 -19.35 -19.00 -8.82
CA ALA A 311 -18.69 -17.69 -8.75
C ALA A 311 -18.25 -17.33 -7.32
N ILE A 312 -19.06 -17.65 -6.31
CA ILE A 312 -18.74 -17.43 -4.89
C ILE A 312 -17.55 -18.29 -4.47
N GLU A 313 -17.58 -19.60 -4.76
CA GLU A 313 -16.46 -20.48 -4.41
C GLU A 313 -15.18 -20.08 -5.14
N LEU A 314 -15.28 -19.70 -6.41
CA LEU A 314 -14.15 -19.20 -7.19
C LEU A 314 -13.57 -17.91 -6.58
N GLY A 315 -14.43 -16.98 -6.17
CA GLY A 315 -14.05 -15.74 -5.49
C GLY A 315 -13.33 -16.03 -4.17
N LYS A 316 -13.87 -16.94 -3.35
CA LYS A 316 -13.23 -17.35 -2.09
C LYS A 316 -11.85 -17.96 -2.30
N GLU A 317 -11.69 -18.83 -3.29
CA GLU A 317 -10.43 -19.55 -3.53
C GLU A 317 -9.36 -18.66 -4.21
N ARG A 318 -9.76 -17.86 -5.19
CA ARG A 318 -8.81 -17.14 -6.05
C ARG A 318 -8.42 -15.78 -5.51
N ARG A 319 -9.35 -15.06 -4.89
CA ARG A 319 -9.19 -13.65 -4.56
C ARG A 319 -7.97 -13.39 -3.66
N PRO A 320 -7.02 -12.53 -4.08
CA PRO A 320 -5.82 -12.24 -3.29
C PRO A 320 -6.12 -11.58 -1.94
N PHE A 321 -7.19 -10.80 -1.85
CA PHE A 321 -7.61 -10.12 -0.61
C PHE A 321 -7.78 -11.09 0.58
N LEU A 322 -8.44 -12.24 0.39
CA LEU A 322 -8.59 -13.23 1.47
C LEU A 322 -7.27 -13.90 1.85
N LYS A 323 -6.38 -14.11 0.87
CA LYS A 323 -5.05 -14.68 1.11
C LYS A 323 -4.16 -13.71 1.90
N GLN A 324 -4.30 -12.41 1.64
CA GLN A 324 -3.66 -11.35 2.42
C GLN A 324 -4.18 -11.36 3.87
N ALA A 325 -5.50 -11.33 4.06
CA ALA A 325 -6.13 -11.36 5.38
C ALA A 325 -5.67 -12.60 6.19
N ARG A 326 -5.65 -13.77 5.56
CA ARG A 326 -5.15 -14.99 6.18
C ARG A 326 -3.66 -14.94 6.51
N ALA A 327 -2.83 -14.37 5.64
CA ALA A 327 -1.41 -14.18 5.94
C ALA A 327 -1.22 -13.27 7.18
N ASN A 328 -2.09 -12.27 7.38
CA ASN A 328 -2.08 -11.44 8.59
C ASN A 328 -2.47 -12.25 9.84
N VAL A 329 -3.49 -13.11 9.77
CA VAL A 329 -3.85 -14.02 10.88
C VAL A 329 -2.68 -14.92 11.27
N LEU A 330 -2.01 -15.52 10.28
CA LEU A 330 -0.84 -16.37 10.51
C LEU A 330 0.35 -15.59 11.10
N ASN A 331 0.58 -14.36 10.64
CA ASN A 331 1.59 -13.48 11.24
C ASN A 331 1.27 -13.19 12.73
N GLN A 332 0.02 -12.83 13.02
CA GLN A 332 -0.42 -12.54 14.39
C GLN A 332 -0.32 -13.77 15.30
N LYS A 333 -0.55 -14.97 14.76
CA LYS A 333 -0.33 -16.23 15.48
C LYS A 333 1.14 -16.45 15.85
N GLU A 334 2.08 -16.10 14.97
CA GLU A 334 3.51 -16.13 15.31
C GLU A 334 3.89 -15.03 16.30
N GLN A 335 3.22 -13.87 16.31
CA GLN A 335 3.42 -12.83 17.34
C GLN A 335 2.97 -13.30 18.73
N VAL A 336 1.87 -14.04 18.84
CA VAL A 336 1.46 -14.69 20.11
C VAL A 336 2.54 -15.66 20.58
N ARG A 337 3.11 -16.46 19.67
CA ARG A 337 4.22 -17.37 20.02
C ARG A 337 5.49 -16.61 20.41
N ALA A 338 5.78 -15.48 19.77
CA ALA A 338 6.89 -14.62 20.15
C ALA A 338 6.70 -14.05 21.56
N ALA A 339 5.50 -13.56 21.90
CA ALA A 339 5.20 -13.08 23.25
C ALA A 339 5.29 -14.21 24.29
N ALA A 340 4.76 -15.40 24.00
CA ALA A 340 4.91 -16.56 24.87
C ALA A 340 6.37 -17.04 24.99
N GLY A 341 7.18 -16.82 23.96
CA GLY A 341 8.61 -17.13 23.95
C GLY A 341 9.44 -16.30 24.93
N GLN A 342 8.91 -15.19 25.46
CA GLN A 342 9.60 -14.39 26.49
C GLN A 342 9.72 -15.11 27.84
N TRP A 343 8.92 -16.15 28.08
CA TRP A 343 9.06 -17.04 29.24
C TRP A 343 10.31 -17.93 29.18
N LEU A 344 10.95 -18.04 28.01
CA LEU A 344 12.14 -18.84 27.82
C LEU A 344 13.41 -18.02 28.12
N PRO A 345 14.49 -18.68 28.59
CA PRO A 345 15.73 -17.98 28.86
C PRO A 345 16.30 -17.37 27.57
N THR A 346 16.93 -16.21 27.70
CA THR A 346 17.74 -15.61 26.63
C THR A 346 19.21 -15.82 26.95
N ILE A 347 19.93 -16.46 26.05
CA ILE A 347 21.37 -16.74 26.17
C ILE A 347 22.10 -15.97 25.09
N THR A 348 22.96 -15.05 25.50
CA THR A 348 23.84 -14.27 24.62
C THR A 348 25.30 -14.57 24.94
N THR A 349 26.14 -14.48 23.93
CA THR A 349 27.59 -14.61 24.07
C THR A 349 28.22 -13.37 23.48
N THR A 350 29.10 -12.73 24.25
CA THR A 350 29.86 -11.56 23.84
C THR A 350 31.33 -11.91 23.93
N GLY A 351 32.09 -11.65 22.87
CA GLY A 351 33.52 -11.91 22.85
C GLY A 351 34.25 -10.92 21.97
N GLY A 352 35.44 -10.48 22.38
CA GLY A 352 36.18 -9.49 21.62
C GLY A 352 37.46 -9.00 22.26
N GLY A 353 38.14 -8.10 21.57
CA GLY A 353 39.35 -7.44 22.03
C GLY A 353 39.05 -6.05 22.57
N GLU A 354 39.79 -5.64 23.60
CA GLU A 354 39.71 -4.32 24.19
C GLU A 354 41.11 -3.72 24.37
N TRP A 355 41.22 -2.43 24.09
CA TRP A 355 42.43 -1.63 24.23
C TRP A 355 42.08 -0.42 25.09
N ILE A 356 42.67 -0.33 26.27
CA ILE A 356 42.38 0.73 27.24
C ILE A 356 43.69 1.46 27.56
N SER A 357 43.64 2.79 27.64
CA SER A 357 44.73 3.60 28.16
C SER A 357 45.01 3.29 29.63
N SER A 358 46.29 3.35 30.04
CA SER A 358 46.67 3.16 31.44
C SER A 358 46.06 4.24 32.36
N PRO A 359 45.37 3.89 33.47
CA PRO A 359 44.73 4.86 34.36
C PRO A 359 45.71 5.79 35.10
N THR A 360 46.99 5.45 35.13
CA THR A 360 48.04 6.14 35.87
C THR A 360 49.09 6.79 34.97
N ASN A 361 48.90 6.76 33.64
CA ASN A 361 49.87 7.28 32.68
C ASN A 361 49.17 7.81 31.42
N SER A 362 49.36 9.10 31.11
CA SER A 362 48.76 9.79 29.97
C SER A 362 49.47 9.54 28.63
N SER A 363 50.48 8.66 28.60
CA SER A 363 51.22 8.32 27.38
C SER A 363 50.41 7.46 26.41
N TRP A 364 50.36 7.90 25.15
CA TRP A 364 49.68 7.19 24.04
C TRP A 364 50.30 5.84 23.69
N HIS A 365 51.51 5.55 24.18
CA HIS A 365 52.22 4.30 23.92
C HIS A 365 51.94 3.21 24.98
N ASP A 366 51.35 3.59 26.12
CA ASP A 366 51.07 2.68 27.23
C ASP A 366 49.62 2.16 27.11
N ILE A 367 49.45 1.20 26.20
CA ILE A 367 48.15 0.62 25.84
C ILE A 367 48.00 -0.75 26.50
N SER A 368 47.04 -0.87 27.42
CA SER A 368 46.62 -2.17 27.93
C SER A 368 45.79 -2.89 26.86
N LYS A 369 46.15 -4.12 26.52
CA LYS A 369 45.44 -4.95 25.53
C LYS A 369 44.84 -6.15 26.24
N GLY A 370 43.54 -6.33 26.11
CA GLY A 370 42.78 -7.42 26.71
C GLY A 370 41.86 -8.10 25.70
N TRP A 371 41.36 -9.27 26.08
CA TRP A 371 40.22 -9.89 25.43
C TRP A 371 39.20 -10.26 26.51
N ILE A 372 37.93 -10.16 26.16
CA ILE A 372 36.82 -10.58 27.01
C ILE A 372 36.02 -11.64 26.28
N ALA A 373 35.58 -12.67 27.00
CA ALA A 373 34.58 -13.61 26.54
C ALA A 373 33.59 -13.83 27.68
N GLN A 374 32.32 -13.55 27.42
CA GLN A 374 31.24 -13.60 28.39
C GLN A 374 30.06 -14.33 27.78
N VAL A 375 29.53 -15.30 28.52
CA VAL A 375 28.23 -15.90 28.23
C VAL A 375 27.25 -15.37 29.29
N GLN A 376 26.17 -14.74 28.85
CA GLN A 376 25.15 -14.18 29.73
C GLN A 376 23.81 -14.88 29.46
N GLY A 377 23.20 -15.40 30.52
CA GLY A 377 21.84 -15.92 30.51
C GLY A 377 20.92 -15.03 31.33
N SER A 378 19.74 -14.74 30.81
CA SER A 378 18.66 -14.05 31.54
C SER A 378 17.39 -14.88 31.45
N LEU A 379 16.80 -15.20 32.60
CA LEU A 379 15.51 -15.89 32.70
C LEU A 379 14.61 -15.10 33.67
N PRO A 380 13.47 -14.55 33.21
CA PRO A 380 12.52 -13.92 34.12
C PRO A 380 11.87 -15.00 35.00
N ILE A 381 12.20 -15.01 36.29
CA ILE A 381 11.58 -15.91 37.28
C ILE A 381 10.24 -15.32 37.75
N TRP A 382 10.20 -14.00 37.94
CA TRP A 382 9.03 -13.26 38.39
C TRP A 382 9.02 -11.87 37.76
N ASP A 383 7.94 -11.54 37.06
CA ASP A 383 7.81 -10.31 36.27
C ASP A 383 6.53 -9.53 36.61
N SER A 384 5.87 -9.86 37.73
CA SER A 384 4.56 -9.32 38.14
C SER A 384 3.42 -9.48 37.11
N GLY A 385 3.56 -10.41 36.16
CA GLY A 385 2.55 -10.68 35.14
C GLY A 385 2.71 -9.87 33.85
N ALA A 386 3.84 -9.19 33.62
CA ALA A 386 4.10 -8.42 32.40
C ALA A 386 4.00 -9.27 31.12
N ILE A 387 4.66 -10.44 31.09
CA ILE A 387 4.64 -11.36 29.95
C ILE A 387 3.24 -11.97 29.79
N ALA A 388 2.56 -12.31 30.90
CA ALA A 388 1.19 -12.81 30.85
C ALA A 388 0.23 -11.79 30.22
N GLY A 389 0.33 -10.51 30.61
CA GLY A 389 -0.42 -9.40 30.03
C GLY A 389 -0.14 -9.22 28.55
N GLN A 390 1.13 -9.29 28.13
CA GLN A 390 1.50 -9.19 26.72
C GLN A 390 0.98 -10.38 25.90
N VAL A 391 0.98 -11.60 26.44
CA VAL A 391 0.38 -12.77 25.77
C VAL A 391 -1.13 -12.60 25.61
N ILE A 392 -1.83 -12.10 26.63
CA ILE A 392 -3.27 -11.81 26.56
C ILE A 392 -3.54 -10.76 25.48
N GLN A 393 -2.76 -9.68 25.44
CA GLN A 393 -2.87 -8.63 24.41
C GLN A 393 -2.69 -9.21 23.00
N GLN A 394 -1.62 -9.97 22.76
CA GLN A 394 -1.36 -10.56 21.43
C GLN A 394 -2.42 -11.59 21.03
N ARG A 395 -3.00 -12.31 22.00
CA ARG A 395 -4.13 -13.22 21.75
C ARG A 395 -5.38 -12.45 21.37
N ALA A 396 -5.67 -11.32 22.02
CA ALA A 396 -6.80 -10.46 21.65
C ALA A 396 -6.65 -9.95 20.21
N LEU A 397 -5.46 -9.47 19.83
CA LEU A 397 -5.14 -9.07 18.45
C LEU A 397 -5.28 -10.23 17.45
N LEU A 398 -4.95 -11.47 17.85
CA LEU A 398 -5.18 -12.66 17.01
C LEU A 398 -6.68 -12.91 16.81
N PHE A 399 -7.48 -12.80 17.86
CA PHE A 399 -8.94 -12.95 17.76
C PHE A 399 -9.56 -11.85 16.90
N GLU A 400 -9.10 -10.61 17.04
CA GLU A 400 -9.48 -9.49 16.18
C GLU A 400 -9.19 -9.81 14.71
N ALA A 401 -7.96 -10.20 14.39
CA ALA A 401 -7.58 -10.56 13.02
C ALA A 401 -8.41 -11.73 12.44
N LYS A 402 -8.81 -12.71 13.28
CA LYS A 402 -9.71 -13.80 12.87
C LYS A 402 -11.11 -13.30 12.57
N ASN A 403 -11.67 -12.43 13.43
CA ASN A 403 -12.98 -11.84 13.20
C ASN A 403 -12.99 -10.97 11.95
N THR A 404 -11.93 -10.19 11.71
CA THR A 404 -11.74 -9.43 10.47
C THR A 404 -11.67 -10.35 9.27
N TYR A 405 -10.95 -11.49 9.35
CA TYR A 405 -10.93 -12.47 8.26
C TYR A 405 -12.32 -13.04 7.96
N ASP A 406 -13.10 -13.39 8.99
CA ASP A 406 -14.45 -13.91 8.80
C ASP A 406 -15.40 -12.85 8.19
N ASP A 407 -15.21 -11.58 8.55
CA ASP A 407 -15.92 -10.46 7.93
C ASP A 407 -15.48 -10.23 6.48
N ASP A 408 -14.17 -10.31 6.20
CA ASP A 408 -13.60 -10.24 4.85
C ASP A 408 -14.17 -11.34 3.94
N VAL A 409 -14.39 -12.55 4.46
CA VAL A 409 -15.05 -13.63 3.70
C VAL A 409 -16.47 -13.23 3.31
N ARG A 410 -17.26 -12.69 4.25
CA ARG A 410 -18.62 -12.20 3.97
C ARG A 410 -18.61 -11.02 2.99
N GLN A 411 -17.63 -10.14 3.11
CA GLN A 411 -17.44 -9.02 2.19
C GLN A 411 -17.16 -9.51 0.76
N VAL A 412 -16.35 -10.55 0.60
CA VAL A 412 -16.11 -11.16 -0.72
C VAL A 412 -17.39 -11.81 -1.26
N GLU A 413 -18.15 -12.52 -0.44
CA GLU A 413 -19.44 -13.09 -0.85
C GLU A 413 -20.41 -12.00 -1.33
N LEU A 414 -20.53 -10.90 -0.56
CA LEU A 414 -21.38 -9.76 -0.89
C LEU A 414 -20.95 -9.10 -2.20
N GLU A 415 -19.65 -8.87 -2.40
CA GLU A 415 -19.13 -8.27 -3.63
C GLU A 415 -19.39 -9.15 -4.85
N VAL A 416 -19.22 -10.48 -4.72
CA VAL A 416 -19.52 -11.41 -5.82
C VAL A 416 -21.01 -11.42 -6.15
N GLN A 417 -21.88 -11.47 -5.13
CA GLN A 417 -23.33 -11.43 -5.33
C GLN A 417 -23.79 -10.11 -5.98
N THR A 418 -23.21 -8.99 -5.54
CA THR A 418 -23.51 -7.66 -6.08
C THR A 418 -23.03 -7.54 -7.53
N ALA A 419 -21.80 -7.95 -7.83
CA ALA A 419 -21.27 -7.94 -9.18
C ALA A 419 -22.06 -8.85 -10.13
N TYR A 420 -22.47 -10.03 -9.66
CA TYR A 420 -23.32 -10.95 -10.42
C TYR A 420 -24.69 -10.34 -10.74
N SER A 421 -25.34 -9.74 -9.73
CA SER A 421 -26.65 -9.11 -9.88
C SER A 421 -26.58 -7.91 -10.84
N ASN A 422 -25.54 -7.07 -10.72
CA ASN A 422 -25.31 -5.95 -11.63
C ASN A 422 -25.04 -6.40 -13.06
N LEU A 423 -24.31 -7.51 -13.26
CA LEU A 423 -24.05 -8.08 -14.58
C LEU A 423 -25.35 -8.57 -15.23
N GLN A 424 -26.19 -9.28 -14.47
CA GLN A 424 -27.50 -9.75 -14.93
C GLN A 424 -28.43 -8.56 -15.27
N GLN A 425 -28.51 -7.55 -14.40
CA GLN A 425 -29.28 -6.34 -14.65
C GLN A 425 -28.84 -5.65 -15.95
N ASN A 426 -27.53 -5.46 -16.16
CA ASN A 426 -27.02 -4.82 -17.37
C ASN A 426 -27.27 -5.64 -18.64
N GLN A 427 -27.27 -6.98 -18.53
CA GLN A 427 -27.65 -7.85 -19.63
C GLN A 427 -29.13 -7.67 -20.03
N GLU A 428 -30.04 -7.60 -19.05
CA GLU A 428 -31.46 -7.36 -19.30
C GLU A 428 -31.70 -5.94 -19.85
N LEU A 429 -30.96 -4.95 -19.33
CA LEU A 429 -31.00 -3.57 -19.82
C LEU A 429 -30.58 -3.47 -21.28
N ILE A 430 -29.49 -4.12 -21.70
CA ILE A 430 -29.06 -4.10 -23.11
C ILE A 430 -30.18 -4.63 -24.01
N LYS A 431 -30.75 -5.80 -23.68
CA LYS A 431 -31.83 -6.40 -24.46
C LYS A 431 -33.05 -5.48 -24.58
N SER A 432 -33.39 -4.80 -23.50
CA SER A 432 -34.49 -3.82 -23.47
C SER A 432 -34.17 -2.57 -24.31
N GLN A 433 -32.96 -2.02 -24.18
CA GLN A 433 -32.54 -0.83 -24.92
C GLN A 433 -32.36 -1.09 -26.41
N GLU A 434 -31.94 -2.30 -26.83
CA GLU A 434 -31.90 -2.69 -28.24
C GLU A 434 -33.29 -2.67 -28.87
N LYS A 435 -34.29 -3.20 -28.17
CA LYS A 435 -35.69 -3.11 -28.61
C LYS A 435 -36.22 -1.69 -28.59
N ASN A 436 -35.83 -0.87 -27.62
CA ASN A 436 -36.22 0.54 -27.56
C ASN A 436 -35.67 1.33 -28.77
N VAL A 437 -34.43 1.09 -29.17
CA VAL A 437 -33.84 1.70 -30.38
C VAL A 437 -34.58 1.26 -31.63
N GLU A 438 -34.84 -0.05 -31.80
CA GLU A 438 -35.61 -0.59 -32.95
C GLU A 438 -37.00 0.09 -33.07
N GLN A 439 -37.71 0.25 -31.96
CA GLN A 439 -39.02 0.91 -31.95
C GLN A 439 -38.93 2.42 -32.20
N ALA A 440 -37.91 3.10 -31.67
CA ALA A 440 -37.72 4.53 -31.88
C ALA A 440 -37.33 4.85 -33.34
N GLU A 441 -36.55 3.97 -33.99
CA GLU A 441 -36.24 4.06 -35.43
C GLU A 441 -37.49 3.93 -36.28
N GLU A 442 -38.35 2.95 -35.97
CA GLU A 442 -39.62 2.76 -36.68
C GLU A 442 -40.59 3.93 -36.44
N ALA A 443 -40.67 4.44 -35.21
CA ALA A 443 -41.46 5.62 -34.90
C ALA A 443 -40.99 6.85 -35.69
N LEU A 444 -39.68 7.05 -35.81
CA LEU A 444 -39.11 8.13 -36.64
C LEU A 444 -39.45 7.93 -38.13
N ARG A 445 -39.36 6.70 -38.63
CA ARG A 445 -39.73 6.38 -40.02
C ARG A 445 -41.19 6.71 -40.31
N LEU A 446 -42.09 6.34 -39.40
CA LEU A 446 -43.52 6.62 -39.51
C LEU A 446 -43.83 8.11 -39.37
N ALA A 447 -43.17 8.82 -38.45
CA ALA A 447 -43.33 10.27 -38.29
C ALA A 447 -42.92 11.03 -39.56
N LYS A 448 -41.79 10.65 -40.18
CA LYS A 448 -41.34 11.22 -41.46
C LYS A 448 -42.37 10.97 -42.58
N ALA A 449 -42.84 9.72 -42.72
CA ALA A 449 -43.84 9.38 -43.73
C ALA A 449 -45.16 10.17 -43.55
N ARG A 450 -45.59 10.41 -42.32
CA ARG A 450 -46.79 11.22 -42.03
C ARG A 450 -46.58 12.70 -42.35
N LEU A 451 -45.40 13.25 -42.08
CA LEU A 451 -45.05 14.62 -42.45
C LEU A 451 -45.05 14.78 -43.98
N ASP A 452 -44.45 13.84 -44.70
CA ASP A 452 -44.39 13.85 -46.18
C ASP A 452 -45.79 13.74 -46.81
N ALA A 453 -46.71 13.00 -46.17
CA ALA A 453 -48.11 12.89 -46.56
C ALA A 453 -48.98 14.08 -46.10
N GLY A 454 -48.42 15.05 -45.37
CA GLY A 454 -49.15 16.20 -44.81
C GLY A 454 -50.09 15.87 -43.64
N ALA A 455 -50.06 14.64 -43.13
CA ALA A 455 -50.91 14.14 -42.03
C ALA A 455 -50.22 14.18 -40.64
N GLY A 456 -49.02 14.74 -40.57
CA GLY A 456 -48.22 14.91 -39.36
C GLY A 456 -47.59 16.29 -39.28
N THR A 457 -47.13 16.66 -38.08
CA THR A 457 -46.49 17.95 -37.83
C THR A 457 -44.96 17.81 -37.77
N GLN A 458 -44.23 18.90 -38.00
CA GLN A 458 -42.77 18.92 -37.83
C GLN A 458 -42.35 18.60 -36.40
N LEU A 459 -43.19 18.98 -35.42
CA LEU A 459 -42.98 18.68 -34.01
C LEU A 459 -42.98 17.16 -33.76
N ASP A 460 -43.81 16.39 -34.47
CA ASP A 460 -43.85 14.93 -34.33
C ASP A 460 -42.53 14.28 -34.77
N VAL A 461 -41.95 14.78 -35.87
CA VAL A 461 -40.64 14.30 -36.36
C VAL A 461 -39.53 14.69 -35.40
N LEU A 462 -39.52 15.92 -34.90
CA LEU A 462 -38.52 16.39 -33.92
C LEU A 462 -38.59 15.57 -32.62
N ASN A 463 -39.80 15.32 -32.11
CA ASN A 463 -39.99 14.50 -30.91
C ASN A 463 -39.50 13.06 -31.12
N ALA A 464 -39.82 12.45 -32.27
CA ALA A 464 -39.34 11.11 -32.60
C ALA A 464 -37.80 11.05 -32.75
N GLN A 465 -37.17 12.10 -33.29
CA GLN A 465 -35.70 12.20 -33.35
C GLN A 465 -35.07 12.29 -31.97
N VAL A 466 -35.61 13.13 -31.08
CA VAL A 466 -35.12 13.25 -29.69
C VAL A 466 -35.27 11.91 -28.95
N GLN A 467 -36.37 11.19 -29.17
CA GLN A 467 -36.58 9.85 -28.61
C GLN A 467 -35.56 8.84 -29.14
N LEU A 468 -35.28 8.82 -30.44
CA LEU A 468 -34.25 7.95 -31.03
C LEU A 468 -32.86 8.28 -30.48
N LEU A 469 -32.49 9.57 -30.42
CA LEU A 469 -31.21 10.02 -29.88
C LEU A 469 -31.04 9.59 -28.41
N THR A 470 -32.11 9.74 -27.63
CA THR A 470 -32.14 9.31 -26.23
C THR A 470 -31.97 7.79 -26.14
N ALA A 471 -32.71 7.01 -26.94
CA ALA A 471 -32.62 5.55 -26.97
C ALA A 471 -31.23 5.05 -27.39
N GLN A 472 -30.60 5.69 -28.37
CA GLN A 472 -29.24 5.38 -28.80
C GLN A 472 -28.23 5.68 -27.69
N SER A 473 -28.38 6.83 -27.01
CA SER A 473 -27.52 7.21 -25.88
C SER A 473 -27.67 6.25 -24.69
N THR A 474 -28.90 5.86 -24.34
CA THR A 474 -29.15 4.89 -23.25
C THR A 474 -28.66 3.49 -23.61
N ARG A 475 -28.75 3.07 -24.88
CA ARG A 475 -28.14 1.81 -25.36
C ARG A 475 -26.62 1.83 -25.20
N LEU A 476 -25.95 2.91 -25.60
CA LEU A 476 -24.51 3.06 -25.44
C LEU A 476 -24.10 3.02 -23.96
N GLN A 477 -24.87 3.67 -23.08
CA GLN A 477 -24.66 3.62 -21.63
C GLN A 477 -24.88 2.20 -21.06
N ALA A 478 -25.88 1.46 -21.54
CA ALA A 478 -26.12 0.07 -21.13
C ALA A 478 -24.98 -0.86 -21.55
N LEU A 479 -24.44 -0.70 -22.77
CA LEU A 479 -23.25 -1.43 -23.25
C LEU A 479 -22.01 -1.15 -22.39
N PHE A 480 -21.81 0.12 -22.02
CA PHE A 480 -20.76 0.50 -21.09
C PHE A 480 -20.96 -0.13 -19.70
N GLY A 481 -22.19 -0.06 -19.16
CA GLY A 481 -22.55 -0.65 -17.87
C GLY A 481 -22.28 -2.15 -17.81
N TYR A 482 -22.63 -2.89 -18.88
CA TYR A 482 -22.33 -4.31 -19.00
C TYR A 482 -20.83 -4.60 -19.01
N ASN A 483 -20.05 -3.92 -19.85
CA ASN A 483 -18.61 -4.14 -19.93
C ASN A 483 -17.88 -3.75 -18.62
N SER A 484 -18.36 -2.71 -17.95
CA SER A 484 -17.87 -2.29 -16.63
C SER A 484 -18.18 -3.33 -15.55
N SER A 485 -19.44 -3.80 -15.48
CA SER A 485 -19.84 -4.86 -14.54
C SER A 485 -19.16 -6.20 -14.83
N LEU A 486 -18.85 -6.51 -16.09
CA LEU A 486 -18.06 -7.68 -16.47
C LEU A 486 -16.61 -7.57 -15.98
N ALA A 487 -15.97 -6.40 -16.14
CA ALA A 487 -14.62 -6.16 -15.64
C ALA A 487 -14.55 -6.29 -14.11
N GLU A 488 -15.59 -5.79 -13.42
CA GLU A 488 -15.73 -5.93 -11.97
C GLU A 488 -16.01 -7.37 -11.53
N PHE A 489 -16.87 -8.09 -12.26
CA PHE A 489 -17.13 -9.50 -12.03
C PHE A 489 -15.85 -10.35 -12.19
N ASP A 490 -15.02 -10.06 -13.19
CA ASP A 490 -13.71 -10.70 -13.38
C ASP A 490 -12.74 -10.41 -12.21
N ARG A 491 -12.79 -9.19 -11.65
CA ARG A 491 -11.99 -8.78 -10.48
C ARG A 491 -12.39 -9.58 -9.24
N VAL A 492 -13.69 -9.59 -8.92
CA VAL A 492 -14.18 -10.24 -7.68
C VAL A 492 -14.09 -11.76 -7.73
N THR A 493 -14.20 -12.37 -8.92
CA THR A 493 -14.03 -13.82 -9.11
C THR A 493 -12.56 -14.26 -9.23
N GLY A 494 -11.62 -13.30 -9.29
CA GLY A 494 -10.19 -13.59 -9.46
C GLY A 494 -9.90 -14.33 -10.78
N ALA A 495 -10.68 -14.08 -11.84
CA ALA A 495 -10.55 -14.77 -13.13
C ALA A 495 -9.32 -14.29 -13.94
N GLN A 496 -8.71 -13.16 -13.58
CA GLN A 496 -7.64 -12.48 -14.34
C GLN A 496 -6.24 -13.09 -14.18
N SER A 497 -6.15 -14.42 -14.01
CA SER A 497 -4.91 -15.14 -13.73
C SER A 497 -3.80 -15.02 -14.79
N THR A 498 -4.13 -14.63 -16.03
CA THR A 498 -3.19 -14.55 -17.17
C THR A 498 -2.03 -13.57 -16.95
N TYR A 499 -2.23 -12.49 -16.19
CA TYR A 499 -1.20 -11.46 -15.98
C TYR A 499 -0.21 -11.80 -14.84
N THR A 500 -0.34 -12.97 -14.22
CA THR A 500 0.53 -13.44 -13.13
C THR A 500 1.96 -13.73 -13.61
N GLU A 501 2.15 -14.10 -14.88
CA GLU A 501 3.45 -14.53 -15.40
C GLU A 501 4.47 -13.38 -15.50
N MET A 502 4.02 -12.14 -15.69
CA MET A 502 4.90 -10.95 -15.79
C MET A 502 5.61 -10.61 -14.46
N PHE A 503 5.14 -11.16 -13.33
CA PHE A 503 5.67 -10.88 -11.99
C PHE A 503 6.08 -12.16 -11.24
N ALA A 504 6.42 -13.22 -11.97
CA ALA A 504 6.79 -14.52 -11.40
C ALA A 504 8.00 -14.44 -10.46
N ASP A 505 8.94 -13.54 -10.74
CA ASP A 505 10.19 -13.31 -9.99
C ASP A 505 9.94 -12.68 -8.62
N VAL A 506 8.79 -12.01 -8.45
CA VAL A 506 8.36 -11.39 -7.19
C VAL A 506 7.59 -12.40 -6.32
N ALA A 507 7.14 -13.51 -6.89
CA ALA A 507 6.33 -14.50 -6.18
C ALA A 507 7.11 -15.20 -5.06
N PRO A 508 6.58 -15.25 -3.83
CA PRO A 508 7.20 -16.02 -2.76
C PRO A 508 7.14 -17.51 -3.07
N ARG A 509 8.15 -18.27 -2.63
CA ARG A 509 8.19 -19.75 -2.74
C ARG A 509 6.95 -20.43 -2.15
N ALA A 510 6.23 -19.77 -1.25
CA ALA A 510 5.03 -20.25 -0.58
C ALA A 510 3.78 -20.32 -1.49
N THR A 511 3.79 -19.69 -2.67
CA THR A 511 2.68 -19.77 -3.65
C THR A 511 2.43 -21.18 -4.18
N ARG A 512 3.38 -22.11 -3.99
CA ARG A 512 3.23 -23.53 -4.37
C ARG A 512 2.59 -24.40 -3.27
N THR A 513 2.41 -23.86 -2.07
CA THR A 513 1.94 -24.61 -0.90
C THR A 513 0.47 -24.32 -0.63
N LYS A 514 -0.32 -25.34 -0.24
CA LYS A 514 -1.76 -25.23 0.12
C LYS A 514 -2.02 -24.35 1.37
N THR A 515 -1.01 -23.73 1.96
CA THR A 515 -1.06 -22.92 3.18
C THR A 515 -2.07 -21.77 3.09
N TYR A 516 -2.29 -21.21 1.90
CA TYR A 516 -3.20 -20.07 1.66
C TYR A 516 -4.45 -20.45 0.87
N TYR A 517 -4.88 -21.71 0.92
CA TYR A 517 -6.18 -22.09 0.38
C TYR A 517 -7.28 -21.42 1.22
N THR A 518 -8.16 -20.63 0.60
CA THR A 518 -9.21 -19.84 1.28
C THR A 518 -10.63 -20.25 0.87
N GLY A 519 -10.78 -21.43 0.27
CA GLY A 519 -12.11 -21.96 -0.09
C GLY A 519 -12.98 -22.26 1.13
N SER A 520 -14.27 -22.55 0.89
CA SER A 520 -15.30 -22.75 1.93
C SER A 520 -15.00 -23.83 2.99
N GLY A 521 -14.10 -24.78 2.69
CA GLY A 521 -13.79 -25.91 3.56
C GLY A 521 -12.77 -25.64 4.69
N VAL A 522 -12.22 -24.43 4.81
CA VAL A 522 -11.14 -24.15 5.79
C VAL A 522 -11.37 -22.88 6.61
N ASP A 523 -10.86 -22.86 7.84
CA ASP A 523 -10.88 -21.70 8.74
C ASP A 523 -9.73 -20.70 8.45
N ALA A 524 -9.69 -19.61 9.23
CA ALA A 524 -8.66 -18.58 9.16
C ALA A 524 -7.23 -19.10 9.43
N GLU A 525 -7.09 -20.23 10.14
CA GLU A 525 -5.79 -20.86 10.39
C GLU A 525 -5.43 -21.93 9.35
N GLY A 526 -6.35 -22.27 8.45
CA GLY A 526 -6.20 -23.32 7.44
C GLY A 526 -6.53 -24.73 7.88
N LYS A 527 -7.16 -24.88 9.05
CA LYS A 527 -7.72 -26.15 9.48
C LYS A 527 -9.04 -26.39 8.74
N PRO A 528 -9.40 -27.65 8.45
CA PRO A 528 -10.73 -27.96 7.95
C PRO A 528 -11.77 -27.40 8.93
N LYS A 529 -12.77 -26.70 8.41
CA LYS A 529 -13.86 -26.19 9.24
C LYS A 529 -14.58 -27.40 9.82
N GLU A 530 -14.63 -27.53 11.15
CA GLU A 530 -15.48 -28.53 11.78
C GLU A 530 -16.91 -28.20 11.36
N THR A 531 -17.48 -28.99 10.44
CA THR A 531 -18.89 -28.93 10.12
C THR A 531 -19.62 -29.30 11.38
N ASP A 532 -20.25 -28.30 11.98
CA ASP A 532 -20.98 -28.41 13.23
C ASP A 532 -22.30 -29.15 13.03
N ASP A 533 -22.21 -30.41 12.60
CA ASP A 533 -23.30 -31.39 12.67
C ASP A 533 -23.52 -31.86 14.13
N SER A 534 -22.65 -31.38 15.04
CA SER A 534 -22.70 -31.62 16.49
C SER A 534 -23.52 -30.58 17.27
N ALA A 535 -23.62 -29.32 16.84
CA ALA A 535 -24.38 -28.29 17.56
C ALA A 535 -25.91 -28.41 17.45
N LEU A 536 -26.44 -29.21 16.52
CA LEU A 536 -27.87 -29.52 16.45
C LEU A 536 -28.30 -30.66 17.40
N ARG A 537 -27.38 -31.28 18.15
CA ARG A 537 -27.76 -32.14 19.27
C ARG A 537 -28.04 -31.27 20.49
N ILE A 538 -29.29 -30.81 20.58
CA ILE A 538 -29.90 -30.40 21.86
C ILE A 538 -29.54 -31.51 22.87
N PRO A 539 -28.86 -31.20 24.00
CA PRO A 539 -28.62 -32.22 25.00
C PRO A 539 -29.97 -32.71 25.47
N ALA A 540 -30.27 -33.98 25.18
CA ALA A 540 -31.45 -34.66 25.70
C ALA A 540 -31.46 -34.43 27.21
N GLY A 541 -32.50 -33.75 27.69
CA GLY A 541 -32.60 -33.31 29.07
C GLY A 541 -32.30 -34.46 30.01
N ARG A 542 -31.39 -34.22 30.96
CA ARG A 542 -31.31 -35.08 32.14
C ARG A 542 -32.64 -34.95 32.87
N SER A 543 -33.51 -35.94 32.68
CA SER A 543 -34.71 -36.11 33.48
C SER A 543 -34.28 -36.25 34.93
N ARG A 544 -34.67 -35.29 35.77
CA ARG A 544 -34.77 -35.51 37.21
C ARG A 544 -35.82 -36.60 37.43
N ALA A 545 -35.38 -37.81 37.72
CA ALA A 545 -36.20 -38.83 38.34
C ALA A 545 -35.71 -39.00 39.79
N SER A 546 -36.61 -38.66 40.69
CA SER A 546 -36.66 -39.00 42.11
C SER A 546 -36.24 -40.43 42.42
N TYR A 547 -35.52 -40.63 43.53
CA TYR A 547 -35.89 -41.66 44.50
C TYR A 547 -35.46 -41.23 45.90
N ALA A 548 -36.45 -41.14 46.78
CA ALA A 548 -36.27 -41.16 48.21
C ALA A 548 -36.06 -42.60 48.67
N LYS A 549 -35.05 -42.83 49.51
CA LYS A 549 -35.19 -43.47 50.82
C LYS A 549 -33.89 -43.32 51.60
#